data_AF-A0A930DFA8-F1
#
_entry.id   AF-A0A930DFA8-F1
#
_cell.length_a   1.000
_cell.length_b   1.000
_cell.length_c   1.000
_cell.angle_alpha   90.00
_cell.angle_beta   90.00
_cell.angle_gamma   90.00
#
_symmetry.space_group_name_H-M   'P 1'
#
loop_
_entity.id
_entity.type
_entity.pdbx_description
1 polymer ?
#
loop_
_entity_poly.entity_id
_entity_poly.type
_entity_poly.pdbx_seq_one_letter_code
_entity_poly.pdbx_strand_id
1 'polypeptide(L)'
;EVSLKAPRMLTGTAEIVKFLRDYLDEVIFAVENKLAPQNALEMKAVKNLATKYGSSKAVEYAKEIVNKLNSLGMDIKEEKYEEVQNENTPNDFDEVWVALPEAKKLIYDNVEFNINVFEVRKGEKAFSFDLKLPDIPDRLFQVYIYGWFYGIQKEAQMSGAVADNNGKIIDEKEKSVWLHYDPEKKKVVVSKYRNWRGEKEGPLEGSSTPYSKIFLTIAVSTLAQDGESIYGAKSLFRQLADSGDLSVENLREVMRELLLHEEISPAKLVRIVEKENKLLSICYVMLVECIKYAGEVVVKNNKPPVWINRVLDICTYYADYLREAMKRGFISKEDAKWQGLLEIANCTAKSTAVKKAKSLAKILGIG
;
A
#
# COMPACT_ATOMS: atom_id res chain seq x y z
N GLU A 1 11.66 -5.40 20.89
CA GLU A 1 11.04 -4.05 20.92
C GLU A 1 10.91 -3.41 19.55
N VAL A 2 11.98 -3.29 18.74
CA VAL A 2 11.93 -2.67 17.40
C VAL A 2 10.81 -3.23 16.53
N SER A 3 10.61 -4.55 16.53
CA SER A 3 9.54 -5.22 15.79
C SER A 3 8.12 -4.84 16.24
N LEU A 4 7.93 -4.43 17.50
CA LEU A 4 6.62 -3.96 18.00
C LEU A 4 6.26 -2.59 17.45
N LYS A 5 7.28 -1.74 17.24
CA LYS A 5 7.17 -0.37 16.71
C LYS A 5 7.13 -0.32 15.18
N ALA A 6 7.25 -1.47 14.50
CA ALA A 6 7.20 -1.54 13.05
C ALA A 6 5.78 -1.82 12.53
N PRO A 7 5.40 -1.32 11.34
CA PRO A 7 4.10 -1.60 10.70
C PRO A 7 3.86 -3.10 10.45
N ARG A 8 4.94 -3.88 10.32
CA ARG A 8 4.93 -5.33 10.21
C ARG A 8 6.04 -5.88 11.09
N MET A 9 5.78 -7.03 11.73
CA MET A 9 6.82 -7.74 12.44
C MET A 9 8.02 -7.99 11.51
N LEU A 10 9.20 -7.66 12.03
CA LEU A 10 10.44 -7.83 11.30
C LEU A 10 10.75 -9.32 11.13
N THR A 11 11.40 -9.67 10.02
CA THR A 11 11.97 -11.01 9.82
C THR A 11 12.89 -11.36 11.00
N GLY A 12 12.85 -12.60 11.49
CA GLY A 12 13.60 -13.02 12.68
C GLY A 12 12.84 -12.85 14.00
N THR A 13 11.71 -12.12 14.02
CA THR A 13 10.95 -11.91 15.27
C THR A 13 10.42 -13.22 15.84
N ALA A 14 9.90 -14.11 15.00
CA ALA A 14 9.35 -15.38 15.46
C ALA A 14 10.45 -16.29 16.03
N GLU A 15 11.62 -16.29 15.40
CA GLU A 15 12.80 -17.06 15.79
C GLU A 15 13.35 -16.60 17.14
N ILE A 16 13.42 -15.28 17.36
CA ILE A 16 13.85 -14.72 18.65
C ILE A 16 12.85 -15.08 19.75
N VAL A 17 11.55 -14.92 19.51
CA VAL A 17 10.53 -15.24 20.53
C VAL A 17 10.49 -16.75 20.79
N LYS A 18 10.70 -17.58 19.75
CA LYS A 18 10.86 -19.02 19.90
C LYS A 18 12.06 -19.35 20.78
N PHE A 19 13.21 -18.72 20.54
CA PHE A 19 14.39 -18.91 21.39
C PHE A 19 14.09 -18.57 22.85
N LEU A 20 13.44 -17.42 23.11
CA LEU A 20 13.04 -17.04 24.47
C LEU A 20 12.09 -18.06 25.12
N ARG A 21 11.18 -18.63 24.34
CA ARG A 21 10.26 -19.68 24.81
C ARG A 21 11.00 -20.97 25.12
N ASP A 22 11.87 -21.41 24.21
CA ASP A 22 12.57 -22.69 24.28
C ASP A 22 13.54 -22.72 25.47
N TYR A 23 14.09 -21.56 25.87
CA TYR A 23 15.00 -21.41 27.03
C TYR A 23 14.34 -20.81 28.28
N LEU A 24 13.01 -20.73 28.31
CA LEU A 24 12.30 -20.07 29.41
C LEU A 24 12.50 -20.80 30.75
N ASP A 25 12.58 -22.13 30.74
CA ASP A 25 12.76 -22.94 31.95
C ASP A 25 14.13 -22.71 32.58
N GLU A 26 15.18 -22.56 31.78
CA GLU A 26 16.53 -22.26 32.23
C GLU A 26 16.60 -20.87 32.86
N VAL A 27 15.88 -19.89 32.30
CA VAL A 27 15.79 -18.54 32.88
C VAL A 27 15.03 -18.56 34.22
N ILE A 28 13.91 -19.28 34.29
CA ILE A 28 13.16 -19.48 35.54
C ILE A 28 14.06 -20.12 36.60
N PHE A 29 14.73 -21.22 36.25
CA PHE A 29 15.66 -21.90 37.13
C PHE A 29 16.78 -20.98 37.62
N ALA A 30 17.36 -20.16 36.73
CA ALA A 30 18.39 -19.20 37.11
C ALA A 30 17.88 -18.13 38.10
N VAL A 31 16.65 -17.66 37.94
CA VAL A 31 16.03 -16.70 38.87
C VAL A 31 15.72 -17.34 40.22
N GLU A 32 15.15 -18.56 40.24
CA GLU A 32 14.88 -19.32 41.46
C GLU A 32 16.17 -19.58 42.28
N ASN A 33 17.28 -19.85 41.58
CA ASN A 33 18.59 -20.06 42.19
C ASN A 33 19.38 -18.76 42.44
N LYS A 34 18.76 -17.58 42.25
CA LYS A 34 19.38 -16.25 42.44
C LYS A 34 20.63 -16.01 41.58
N LEU A 35 20.77 -16.75 40.48
CA LEU A 35 21.80 -16.56 39.45
C LEU A 35 21.41 -15.46 38.46
N ALA A 36 20.13 -15.12 38.39
CA ALA A 36 19.59 -14.03 37.59
C ALA A 36 18.59 -13.17 38.40
N PRO A 37 18.48 -11.86 38.09
CA PRO A 37 17.49 -10.98 38.73
C PRO A 37 16.05 -11.29 38.28
N GLN A 38 15.08 -11.03 39.16
CA GLN A 38 13.64 -11.27 38.90
C GLN A 38 13.12 -10.55 37.64
N ASN A 39 13.69 -9.39 37.30
CA ASN A 39 13.29 -8.61 36.13
C ASN A 39 13.56 -9.32 34.80
N ALA A 40 14.40 -10.37 34.77
CA ALA A 40 14.60 -11.21 33.59
C ALA A 40 13.30 -11.88 33.12
N LEU A 41 12.36 -12.12 34.04
CA LEU A 41 11.05 -12.72 33.77
C LEU A 41 9.96 -11.67 33.47
N GLU A 42 10.25 -10.36 33.59
CA GLU A 42 9.27 -9.32 33.30
C GLU A 42 8.82 -9.32 31.82
N MET A 43 9.77 -9.58 30.92
CA MET A 43 9.57 -9.77 29.47
C MET A 43 8.50 -8.83 28.84
N LYS A 44 8.53 -7.53 29.18
CA LYS A 44 7.49 -6.54 28.80
C LYS A 44 7.19 -6.55 27.29
N ALA A 45 8.22 -6.64 26.46
CA ALA A 45 8.06 -6.70 25.01
C ALA A 45 7.33 -7.99 24.55
N VAL A 46 7.55 -9.13 25.19
CA VAL A 46 6.86 -10.40 24.88
C VAL A 46 5.41 -10.32 25.31
N LYS A 47 5.13 -9.74 26.49
CA LYS A 47 3.76 -9.48 26.96
C LYS A 47 2.99 -8.60 25.97
N ASN A 48 3.58 -7.49 25.54
CA ASN A 48 2.99 -6.62 24.52
C ASN A 48 2.81 -7.32 23.15
N LEU A 49 3.66 -8.29 22.84
CA LEU A 49 3.49 -9.08 21.62
C LEU A 49 2.32 -10.06 21.73
N ALA A 50 2.11 -10.67 22.90
CA ALA A 50 1.03 -11.61 23.15
C ALA A 50 -0.37 -10.97 23.06
N THR A 51 -0.48 -9.66 23.32
CA THR A 51 -1.75 -8.92 23.19
C THR A 51 -2.11 -8.55 21.75
N LYS A 52 -1.17 -8.64 20.79
CA LYS A 52 -1.46 -8.32 19.39
C LYS A 52 -2.49 -9.29 18.79
N TYR A 53 -3.41 -8.75 17.98
CA TYR A 53 -4.37 -9.54 17.22
C TYR A 53 -3.70 -10.29 16.06
N GLY A 54 -3.82 -11.62 16.03
CA GLY A 54 -3.34 -12.44 14.92
C GLY A 54 -2.93 -13.85 15.34
N SER A 55 -2.66 -14.69 14.34
CA SER A 55 -2.22 -16.09 14.48
C SER A 55 -0.78 -16.30 13.99
N SER A 56 0.04 -15.24 13.99
CA SER A 56 1.45 -15.38 13.62
C SER A 56 2.19 -16.18 14.69
N LYS A 57 3.14 -17.03 14.27
CA LYS A 57 3.97 -17.84 15.19
C LYS A 57 4.62 -17.02 16.31
N ALA A 58 5.08 -15.80 16.03
CA ALA A 58 5.67 -14.93 17.06
C ALA A 58 4.66 -14.56 18.17
N VAL A 59 3.40 -14.31 17.82
CA VAL A 59 2.32 -14.01 18.78
C VAL A 59 1.90 -15.28 19.52
N GLU A 60 1.87 -16.43 18.85
CA GLU A 60 1.60 -17.73 19.46
C GLU A 60 2.65 -18.08 20.53
N TYR A 61 3.94 -18.01 20.18
CA TYR A 61 5.04 -18.23 21.13
C TYR A 61 5.04 -17.22 22.27
N ALA A 62 4.71 -15.96 22.00
CA ALA A 62 4.56 -14.96 23.05
C ALA A 62 3.43 -15.31 24.04
N LYS A 63 2.29 -15.81 23.55
CA LYS A 63 1.19 -16.27 24.39
C LYS A 63 1.59 -17.50 25.21
N GLU A 64 2.33 -18.44 24.64
CA GLU A 64 2.87 -19.60 25.37
C GLU A 64 3.79 -19.17 26.53
N ILE A 65 4.71 -18.22 26.28
CA ILE A 65 5.58 -17.65 27.32
C ILE A 65 4.75 -17.01 28.43
N VAL A 66 3.80 -16.14 28.09
CA VAL A 66 2.96 -15.43 29.07
C VAL A 66 2.13 -16.41 29.89
N ASN A 67 1.52 -17.42 29.26
CA ASN A 67 0.74 -18.44 29.95
C ASN A 67 1.60 -19.23 30.95
N LYS A 68 2.84 -19.57 30.57
CA LYS A 68 3.77 -20.30 31.44
C LYS A 68 4.22 -19.45 32.63
N LEU A 69 4.56 -18.17 32.40
CA LEU A 69 4.88 -17.23 33.47
C LEU A 69 3.70 -17.06 34.44
N ASN A 70 2.46 -16.91 33.93
CA ASN A 70 1.27 -16.78 34.75
C ASN A 70 0.99 -18.04 35.59
N SER A 71 1.27 -19.24 35.06
CA SER A 71 1.04 -20.50 35.77
C SER A 71 1.93 -20.72 37.00
N LEU A 72 3.04 -19.99 37.11
CA LEU A 72 4.02 -20.11 38.20
C LEU A 72 3.70 -19.22 39.41
N GLY A 73 2.48 -18.70 39.52
CA GLY A 73 2.12 -17.79 40.61
C GLY A 73 2.83 -16.44 40.54
N MET A 74 3.51 -16.14 39.44
CA MET A 74 3.74 -14.76 39.02
C MET A 74 2.39 -14.22 38.54
N ASP A 75 1.53 -13.93 39.52
CA ASP A 75 0.32 -13.12 39.38
C ASP A 75 0.77 -11.75 38.88
N ILE A 76 0.97 -11.67 37.57
CA ILE A 76 0.82 -10.43 36.86
C ILE A 76 -0.68 -10.24 36.92
N LYS A 77 -1.13 -9.46 37.92
CA LYS A 77 -2.40 -8.75 37.79
C LYS A 77 -2.45 -8.31 36.33
N GLU A 78 -3.52 -8.68 35.63
CA GLU A 78 -3.91 -7.93 34.46
C GLU A 78 -3.96 -6.48 34.95
N GLU A 79 -2.87 -5.75 34.77
CA GLU A 79 -2.96 -4.34 34.51
C GLU A 79 -3.85 -4.33 33.26
N LYS A 80 -5.14 -4.14 33.50
CA LYS A 80 -5.95 -3.31 32.63
C LYS A 80 -5.08 -2.09 32.41
N TYR A 81 -4.27 -2.14 31.37
CA TYR A 81 -3.67 -0.96 30.82
C TYR A 81 -4.88 -0.10 30.53
N GLU A 82 -5.06 0.92 31.37
CA GLU A 82 -5.87 2.06 31.05
C GLU A 82 -5.64 2.32 29.57
N GLU A 83 -6.73 2.35 28.82
CA GLU A 83 -6.72 2.82 27.46
C GLU A 83 -5.86 4.07 27.48
N VAL A 84 -4.65 3.98 26.93
CA VAL A 84 -3.81 5.14 26.78
C VAL A 84 -4.55 5.97 25.73
N GLN A 85 -5.47 6.79 26.22
CA GLN A 85 -5.95 8.00 25.59
C GLN A 85 -4.71 8.88 25.44
N ASN A 86 -3.84 8.53 24.49
CA ASN A 86 -2.85 9.47 24.02
C ASN A 86 -3.64 10.45 23.16
N GLU A 87 -4.20 11.47 23.80
CA GLU A 87 -4.56 12.74 23.16
C GLU A 87 -3.32 13.49 22.66
N ASN A 88 -2.12 12.98 22.93
CA ASN A 88 -0.85 13.56 22.53
C ASN A 88 -0.64 13.45 21.02
N THR A 89 -0.61 14.61 20.35
CA THR A 89 -0.08 14.83 19.00
C THR A 89 1.28 14.12 18.84
N PRO A 90 1.54 13.42 17.71
CA PRO A 90 2.87 12.86 17.46
C PRO A 90 3.95 13.95 17.46
N ASN A 91 5.03 13.74 18.22
CA ASN A 91 6.11 14.73 18.36
C ASN A 91 6.81 15.07 17.04
N ASP A 92 6.77 14.17 16.07
CA ASP A 92 7.36 14.25 14.73
C ASP A 92 6.29 14.43 13.63
N PHE A 93 5.09 14.90 13.99
CA PHE A 93 3.99 15.05 13.03
C PHE A 93 4.40 15.85 11.79
N ASP A 94 5.06 17.00 11.97
CA ASP A 94 5.44 17.88 10.85
C ASP A 94 6.60 17.30 10.00
N GLU A 95 7.34 16.30 10.53
CA GLU A 95 8.35 15.56 9.75
C GLU A 95 7.73 14.46 8.87
N VAL A 96 6.64 13.87 9.34
CA VAL A 96 5.92 12.78 8.66
C VAL A 96 4.86 13.35 7.70
N TRP A 97 4.13 14.37 8.11
CA TRP A 97 3.08 15.02 7.34
C TRP A 97 3.65 16.20 6.54
N VAL A 98 4.36 15.87 5.47
CA VAL A 98 5.09 16.85 4.66
C VAL A 98 4.14 17.65 3.77
N ALA A 99 4.41 18.94 3.61
CA ALA A 99 3.70 19.81 2.67
C ALA A 99 3.81 19.26 1.23
N LEU A 100 2.69 19.19 0.53
CA LEU A 100 2.63 18.71 -0.85
C LEU A 100 2.93 19.85 -1.83
N PRO A 101 3.54 19.54 -2.99
CA PRO A 101 3.76 20.53 -4.05
C PRO A 101 2.43 20.97 -4.69
N GLU A 102 2.51 21.99 -5.54
CA GLU A 102 1.36 22.45 -6.32
C GLU A 102 0.81 21.32 -7.20
N ALA A 103 -0.50 21.07 -7.09
CA ALA A 103 -1.16 20.00 -7.82
C ALA A 103 -1.26 20.31 -9.31
N LYS A 104 -0.73 19.43 -10.15
CA LYS A 104 -0.99 19.47 -11.59
C LYS A 104 -2.36 18.92 -11.89
N LYS A 105 -3.04 19.52 -12.87
CA LYS A 105 -4.37 19.08 -13.31
C LYS A 105 -4.30 17.70 -13.97
N LEU A 106 -5.20 16.80 -13.58
CA LEU A 106 -5.36 15.51 -14.26
C LEU A 106 -5.77 15.71 -15.73
N ILE A 107 -5.05 15.02 -16.62
CA ILE A 107 -5.33 15.01 -18.05
C ILE A 107 -6.10 13.73 -18.38
N TYR A 108 -7.36 13.86 -18.76
CA TYR A 108 -8.17 12.73 -19.23
C TYR A 108 -7.85 12.42 -20.70
N ASP A 109 -7.52 11.16 -20.97
CA ASP A 109 -7.17 10.65 -22.30
C ASP A 109 -8.26 9.75 -22.92
N ASN A 110 -9.27 9.38 -22.14
CA ASN A 110 -10.37 8.47 -22.50
C ASN A 110 -9.89 7.09 -22.99
N VAL A 111 -8.69 6.66 -22.62
CA VAL A 111 -8.19 5.32 -22.96
C VAL A 111 -8.90 4.30 -22.07
N GLU A 112 -9.56 3.33 -22.70
CA GLU A 112 -10.06 2.14 -22.02
C GLU A 112 -8.91 1.15 -21.84
N PHE A 113 -8.89 0.39 -20.74
CA PHE A 113 -7.86 -0.61 -20.53
C PHE A 113 -8.33 -1.82 -19.74
N ASN A 114 -7.65 -2.95 -19.95
CA ASN A 114 -7.73 -4.13 -19.11
C ASN A 114 -6.35 -4.45 -18.54
N ILE A 115 -6.32 -5.13 -17.40
CA ILE A 115 -5.08 -5.55 -16.73
C ILE A 115 -4.98 -7.08 -16.85
N ASN A 116 -3.85 -7.56 -17.33
CA ASN A 116 -3.50 -8.97 -17.32
C ASN A 116 -2.32 -9.21 -16.39
N VAL A 117 -2.26 -10.41 -15.82
CA VAL A 117 -1.17 -10.82 -14.92
C VAL A 117 -0.36 -11.92 -15.60
N PHE A 118 0.96 -11.72 -15.66
CA PHE A 118 1.88 -12.75 -16.16
C PHE A 118 2.99 -13.02 -15.15
N GLU A 119 3.55 -14.23 -15.22
CA GLU A 119 4.63 -14.66 -14.35
C GLU A 119 5.98 -14.39 -15.05
N VAL A 120 6.80 -13.54 -14.45
CA VAL A 120 8.13 -13.21 -14.99
C VAL A 120 9.15 -14.28 -14.61
N ARG A 121 9.04 -14.76 -13.36
CA ARG A 121 9.82 -15.85 -12.77
C ARG A 121 8.92 -16.56 -11.77
N LYS A 122 9.29 -17.78 -11.36
CA LYS A 122 8.51 -18.57 -10.40
C LYS A 122 8.16 -17.76 -9.14
N GLY A 123 6.89 -17.43 -8.97
CA GLY A 123 6.34 -16.65 -7.85
C GLY A 123 6.39 -15.13 -8.01
N GLU A 124 6.97 -14.59 -9.08
CA GLU A 124 7.03 -13.16 -9.38
C GLU A 124 6.06 -12.80 -10.50
N LYS A 125 5.02 -12.04 -10.15
CA LYS A 125 3.99 -11.59 -11.09
C LYS A 125 4.17 -10.13 -11.47
N ALA A 126 3.95 -9.83 -12.74
CA ALA A 126 3.91 -8.48 -13.30
C ALA A 126 2.59 -8.26 -14.06
N PHE A 127 2.34 -7.01 -14.44
CA PHE A 127 1.13 -6.61 -15.15
C PHE A 127 1.45 -6.24 -16.59
N SER A 128 0.60 -6.68 -17.51
CA SER A 128 0.44 -6.06 -18.83
C SER A 128 -0.92 -5.37 -18.91
N PHE A 129 -0.99 -4.30 -19.69
CA PHE A 129 -2.18 -3.48 -19.86
C PHE A 129 -2.53 -3.49 -21.33
N ASP A 130 -3.73 -3.96 -21.65
CA ASP A 130 -4.26 -3.89 -22.99
C ASP A 130 -5.00 -2.56 -23.14
N LEU A 131 -4.42 -1.63 -23.87
CA LEU A 131 -4.95 -0.28 -24.06
C LEU A 131 -5.78 -0.21 -25.34
N LYS A 132 -6.98 0.34 -25.23
CA LYS A 132 -7.85 0.63 -26.38
C LYS A 132 -7.98 2.14 -26.53
N LEU A 133 -7.40 2.65 -27.62
CA LEU A 133 -7.39 4.08 -27.92
C LEU A 133 -8.71 4.45 -28.62
N PRO A 134 -9.38 5.56 -28.25
CA PRO A 134 -10.68 5.94 -28.82
C PRO A 134 -10.68 6.11 -30.35
N ASP A 135 -9.56 6.56 -30.92
CA ASP A 135 -9.37 6.84 -32.34
C ASP A 135 -8.83 5.65 -33.13
N ILE A 136 -8.41 4.58 -32.45
CA ILE A 136 -7.89 3.36 -33.07
C ILE A 136 -8.63 2.15 -32.46
N PRO A 137 -9.93 1.97 -32.75
CA PRO A 137 -10.76 0.94 -32.11
C PRO A 137 -10.59 -0.46 -32.70
N ASP A 138 -9.84 -0.61 -33.80
CA ASP A 138 -9.68 -1.87 -34.54
C ASP A 138 -8.60 -2.79 -33.96
N ARG A 139 -7.81 -2.31 -32.98
CA ARG A 139 -6.71 -3.04 -32.36
C ARG A 139 -6.46 -2.56 -30.93
N LEU A 140 -5.64 -3.30 -30.20
CA LEU A 140 -5.19 -2.99 -28.85
C LEU A 140 -3.70 -2.68 -28.85
N PHE A 141 -3.25 -2.00 -27.79
CA PHE A 141 -1.84 -1.72 -27.54
C PHE A 141 -1.46 -2.28 -26.19
N GLN A 142 -0.72 -3.38 -26.20
CA GLN A 142 -0.29 -4.03 -24.98
C GLN A 142 0.99 -3.35 -24.46
N VAL A 143 0.92 -2.82 -23.24
CA VAL A 143 2.06 -2.21 -22.56
C VAL A 143 2.36 -2.93 -21.26
N TYR A 144 3.63 -3.01 -20.87
CA TYR A 144 4.02 -3.49 -19.54
C TYR A 144 5.27 -2.76 -19.08
N ILE A 145 5.42 -2.62 -17.76
CA ILE A 145 6.63 -2.04 -17.15
C ILE A 145 7.19 -3.09 -16.21
N TYR A 146 8.35 -3.64 -16.58
CA TYR A 146 9.14 -4.49 -15.72
C TYR A 146 10.63 -4.24 -15.99
N GLY A 147 11.39 -3.89 -14.95
CA GLY A 147 12.82 -3.58 -15.04
C GLY A 147 13.16 -2.16 -15.53
N TRP A 148 12.66 -1.73 -16.69
CA TRP A 148 13.06 -0.45 -17.29
C TRP A 148 11.98 0.64 -17.17
N PHE A 149 12.19 1.59 -16.25
CA PHE A 149 11.25 2.68 -15.95
C PHE A 149 11.56 4.00 -16.67
N TYR A 150 12.70 4.11 -17.38
CA TYR A 150 13.16 5.40 -17.91
C TYR A 150 12.14 6.05 -18.85
N GLY A 151 11.49 5.31 -19.75
CA GLY A 151 10.51 5.87 -20.69
C GLY A 151 9.37 6.58 -19.96
N ILE A 152 8.73 5.92 -18.99
CA ILE A 152 7.66 6.55 -18.22
C ILE A 152 8.21 7.63 -17.28
N GLN A 153 9.37 7.42 -16.67
CA GLN A 153 9.90 8.29 -15.62
C GLN A 153 10.51 9.59 -16.15
N LYS A 154 11.20 9.54 -17.30
CA LYS A 154 11.93 10.70 -17.85
C LYS A 154 11.26 11.30 -19.08
N GLU A 155 10.44 10.52 -19.77
CA GLU A 155 9.87 10.93 -21.05
C GLU A 155 8.33 10.92 -21.03
N ALA A 156 7.71 10.38 -19.97
CA ALA A 156 6.26 10.18 -19.82
C ALA A 156 5.61 9.45 -21.01
N GLN A 157 6.34 8.48 -21.56
CA GLN A 157 5.91 7.64 -22.66
C GLN A 157 6.21 6.17 -22.40
N MET A 158 5.53 5.28 -23.10
CA MET A 158 5.61 3.85 -22.87
C MET A 158 5.81 3.08 -24.16
N SER A 159 6.69 2.08 -24.11
CA SER A 159 6.81 1.09 -25.17
C SER A 159 5.63 0.12 -25.07
N GLY A 160 5.11 -0.31 -26.22
CA GLY A 160 4.05 -1.30 -26.33
C GLY A 160 4.18 -2.14 -27.59
N ALA A 161 3.30 -3.14 -27.70
CA ALA A 161 3.13 -3.98 -28.87
C ALA A 161 1.71 -3.84 -29.41
N VAL A 162 1.56 -3.92 -30.73
CA VAL A 162 0.24 -3.92 -31.37
C VAL A 162 -0.36 -5.31 -31.23
N ALA A 163 -1.57 -5.38 -30.67
CA ALA A 163 -2.32 -6.61 -30.46
C ALA A 163 -3.69 -6.56 -31.15
N ASP A 164 -4.23 -7.71 -31.50
CA ASP A 164 -5.61 -7.82 -31.98
C ASP A 164 -6.61 -7.59 -30.83
N ASN A 165 -7.90 -7.56 -31.14
CA ASN A 165 -8.95 -7.36 -30.13
C ASN A 165 -9.06 -8.50 -29.10
N ASN A 166 -8.35 -9.62 -29.30
CA ASN A 166 -8.25 -10.71 -28.34
C ASN A 166 -6.96 -10.64 -27.51
N GLY A 167 -6.16 -9.57 -27.65
CA GLY A 167 -4.90 -9.38 -26.92
C GLY A 167 -3.72 -10.17 -27.49
N LYS A 168 -3.85 -10.77 -28.68
CA LYS A 168 -2.75 -11.49 -29.34
C LYS A 168 -1.89 -10.50 -30.13
N ILE A 169 -0.59 -10.49 -29.86
CA ILE A 169 0.38 -9.66 -30.60
C ILE A 169 0.30 -10.01 -32.10
N ILE A 170 0.05 -9.00 -32.93
CA ILE A 170 -0.20 -9.19 -34.38
C ILE A 170 1.10 -9.51 -35.11
N ASP A 171 2.20 -8.86 -34.72
CA ASP A 171 3.51 -9.07 -35.33
C ASP A 171 4.62 -9.04 -34.27
N GLU A 172 5.10 -10.23 -33.89
CA GLU A 172 6.21 -10.41 -32.94
C GLU A 172 7.56 -9.87 -33.48
N LYS A 173 7.66 -9.61 -34.80
CA LYS A 173 8.86 -9.07 -35.45
C LYS A 173 8.80 -7.56 -35.63
N GLU A 174 7.62 -6.94 -35.59
CA GLU A 174 7.49 -5.48 -35.69
C GLU A 174 8.03 -4.80 -34.44
N LYS A 175 8.63 -3.63 -34.66
CA LYS A 175 9.23 -2.80 -33.62
C LYS A 175 8.20 -2.46 -32.56
N SER A 176 8.66 -2.34 -31.32
CA SER A 176 7.92 -1.69 -30.24
C SER A 176 7.36 -0.35 -30.72
N VAL A 177 6.05 -0.14 -30.57
CA VAL A 177 5.44 1.18 -30.73
C VAL A 177 5.58 1.97 -29.44
N TRP A 178 5.51 3.29 -29.53
CA TRP A 178 5.63 4.19 -28.39
C TRP A 178 4.36 5.01 -28.22
N LEU A 179 3.77 4.92 -27.03
CA LEU A 179 2.57 5.65 -26.65
C LEU A 179 2.94 6.85 -25.79
N HIS A 180 2.42 8.02 -26.14
CA HIS A 180 2.59 9.25 -25.37
C HIS A 180 1.37 10.15 -25.50
N TYR A 181 1.18 11.08 -24.57
CA TYR A 181 0.13 12.08 -24.69
C TYR A 181 0.60 13.21 -25.61
N ASP A 182 -0.24 13.59 -26.56
CA ASP A 182 -0.04 14.72 -27.48
C ASP A 182 -0.91 15.90 -27.00
N PRO A 183 -0.32 16.98 -26.43
CA PRO A 183 -1.06 18.12 -25.92
C PRO A 183 -1.85 18.89 -27.00
N GLU A 184 -1.40 18.86 -28.24
CA GLU A 184 -2.07 19.55 -29.35
C GLU A 184 -3.30 18.77 -29.79
N LYS A 185 -3.16 17.44 -29.91
CA LYS A 185 -4.27 16.55 -30.28
C LYS A 185 -5.16 16.16 -29.10
N LYS A 186 -4.73 16.45 -27.87
CA LYS A 186 -5.41 16.17 -26.61
C LYS A 186 -5.77 14.69 -26.40
N LYS A 187 -4.90 13.79 -26.86
CA LYS A 187 -5.10 12.33 -26.75
C LYS A 187 -3.78 11.60 -26.63
N VAL A 188 -3.84 10.33 -26.24
CA VAL A 188 -2.71 9.42 -26.39
C VAL A 188 -2.56 9.08 -27.87
N VAL A 189 -1.34 9.16 -28.38
CA VAL A 189 -1.00 8.83 -29.77
C VAL A 189 0.06 7.74 -29.80
N VAL A 190 0.16 7.09 -30.95
CA VAL A 190 1.09 6.00 -31.20
C VAL A 190 2.14 6.46 -32.19
N SER A 191 3.40 6.25 -31.82
CA SER A 191 4.58 6.62 -32.58
C SER A 191 5.42 5.38 -32.89
N LYS A 192 6.02 5.35 -34.08
CA LYS A 192 6.92 4.26 -34.47
C LYS A 192 8.25 4.29 -33.72
N TYR A 193 8.71 5.48 -33.35
CA TYR A 193 10.01 5.72 -32.74
C TYR A 193 9.87 6.25 -31.32
N ARG A 194 10.77 5.85 -30.44
CA ARG A 194 10.88 6.41 -29.07
C ARG A 194 11.07 7.92 -29.08
N ASN A 195 12.00 8.39 -29.91
CA ASN A 195 12.12 9.80 -30.23
C ASN A 195 11.37 10.07 -31.52
N TRP A 196 10.06 10.28 -31.38
CA TRP A 196 9.15 10.62 -32.47
C TRP A 196 9.39 12.03 -33.04
N ARG A 197 10.09 12.91 -32.31
CA ARG A 197 10.46 14.26 -32.80
C ARG A 197 11.65 14.21 -33.76
N GLY A 198 12.58 13.30 -33.54
CA GLY A 198 13.78 13.08 -34.36
C GLY A 198 13.76 11.79 -35.17
N GLU A 199 12.61 11.11 -35.25
CA GLU A 199 12.38 9.84 -35.98
C GLU A 199 13.44 8.75 -35.73
N LYS A 200 13.83 8.54 -34.48
CA LYS A 200 14.88 7.58 -34.08
C LYS A 200 14.58 6.83 -32.79
N GLU A 201 15.23 5.68 -32.59
CA GLU A 201 15.04 4.83 -31.39
C GLU A 201 15.71 5.36 -30.12
N GLY A 202 16.39 6.51 -30.20
CA GLY A 202 17.09 7.13 -29.07
C GLY A 202 16.15 7.80 -28.05
N PRO A 203 16.70 8.37 -26.97
CA PRO A 203 15.95 9.16 -26.00
C PRO A 203 15.18 10.30 -26.68
N LEU A 204 14.01 10.64 -26.11
CA LEU A 204 13.18 11.73 -26.58
C LEU A 204 13.96 13.06 -26.46
N GLU A 205 14.06 13.78 -27.57
CA GLU A 205 14.68 15.11 -27.59
C GLU A 205 13.70 16.17 -27.07
N GLY A 206 14.20 17.12 -26.29
CA GLY A 206 13.38 18.18 -25.71
C GLY A 206 12.72 17.78 -24.38
N SER A 207 11.61 18.45 -24.03
CA SER A 207 10.90 18.19 -22.78
C SER A 207 10.11 16.88 -22.83
N SER A 208 9.90 16.25 -21.66
CA SER A 208 9.00 15.10 -21.53
C SER A 208 7.59 15.46 -22.02
N THR A 209 6.81 14.44 -22.38
CA THR A 209 5.37 14.62 -22.56
C THR A 209 4.71 14.78 -21.18
N PRO A 210 3.45 15.28 -21.09
CA PRO A 210 2.73 15.28 -19.83
C PRO A 210 2.16 13.89 -19.52
N TYR A 211 1.91 13.61 -18.24
CA TYR A 211 1.24 12.39 -17.81
C TYR A 211 -0.28 12.53 -17.95
N SER A 212 -0.89 11.67 -18.74
CA SER A 212 -2.34 11.50 -18.78
C SER A 212 -2.80 10.45 -17.76
N LYS A 213 -4.11 10.35 -17.54
CA LYS A 213 -4.72 9.44 -16.55
C LYS A 213 -4.20 8.00 -16.72
N ILE A 214 -4.16 7.47 -17.95
CA ILE A 214 -3.70 6.09 -18.18
C ILE A 214 -2.24 5.88 -17.74
N PHE A 215 -1.35 6.84 -17.98
CA PHE A 215 0.04 6.72 -17.58
C PHE A 215 0.22 6.82 -16.06
N LEU A 216 -0.55 7.67 -15.38
CA LEU A 216 -0.56 7.71 -13.91
C LEU A 216 -1.15 6.42 -13.33
N THR A 217 -2.22 5.88 -13.92
CA THR A 217 -2.81 4.61 -13.52
C THR A 217 -1.82 3.46 -13.62
N ILE A 218 -1.11 3.35 -14.75
CA ILE A 218 -0.07 2.34 -14.93
C ILE A 218 1.11 2.57 -13.98
N ALA A 219 1.55 3.82 -13.77
CA ALA A 219 2.62 4.13 -12.84
C ALA A 219 2.29 3.66 -11.41
N VAL A 220 1.10 3.98 -10.91
CA VAL A 220 0.67 3.59 -9.54
C VAL A 220 0.47 2.09 -9.43
N SER A 221 -0.10 1.44 -10.45
CA SER A 221 -0.31 -0.02 -10.43
C SER A 221 0.99 -0.82 -10.33
N THR A 222 2.13 -0.27 -10.81
CA THR A 222 3.44 -0.92 -10.65
C THR A 222 3.82 -1.18 -9.18
N LEU A 223 3.26 -0.45 -8.21
CA LEU A 223 3.45 -0.72 -6.78
C LEU A 223 2.89 -2.08 -6.34
N ALA A 224 1.97 -2.67 -7.11
CA ALA A 224 1.38 -3.98 -6.83
C ALA A 224 2.09 -5.16 -7.53
N GLN A 225 3.14 -4.91 -8.31
CA GLN A 225 3.96 -5.96 -8.92
C GLN A 225 4.91 -6.61 -7.90
N ASP A 226 5.41 -7.80 -8.25
CA ASP A 226 6.45 -8.51 -7.50
C ASP A 226 7.83 -8.37 -8.17
N GLY A 227 8.88 -8.75 -7.46
CA GLY A 227 10.25 -8.76 -7.98
C GLY A 227 10.96 -7.41 -7.93
N GLU A 228 12.00 -7.24 -8.75
CA GLU A 228 12.88 -6.07 -8.75
C GLU A 228 12.20 -4.79 -9.27
N SER A 229 11.08 -4.91 -9.98
CA SER A 229 10.33 -3.74 -10.48
C SER A 229 9.83 -2.84 -9.36
N ILE A 230 9.71 -3.35 -8.13
CA ILE A 230 9.26 -2.58 -6.96
C ILE A 230 10.19 -1.39 -6.63
N TYR A 231 11.49 -1.48 -6.93
CA TYR A 231 12.42 -0.38 -6.69
C TYR A 231 12.18 0.78 -7.66
N GLY A 232 12.00 0.47 -8.94
CA GLY A 232 11.62 1.44 -9.97
C GLY A 232 10.26 2.06 -9.69
N ALA A 233 9.28 1.25 -9.28
CA ALA A 233 7.94 1.69 -8.93
C ALA A 233 7.92 2.73 -7.80
N LYS A 234 8.67 2.49 -6.71
CA LYS A 234 8.80 3.45 -5.60
C LYS A 234 9.46 4.74 -6.03
N SER A 235 10.54 4.65 -6.81
CA SER A 235 11.23 5.84 -7.32
C SER A 235 10.33 6.66 -8.25
N LEU A 236 9.55 6.00 -9.11
CA LEU A 236 8.61 6.67 -10.00
C LEU A 236 7.50 7.34 -9.21
N PHE A 237 6.88 6.63 -8.26
CA PHE A 237 5.82 7.18 -7.41
C PHE A 237 6.29 8.44 -6.67
N ARG A 238 7.48 8.40 -6.06
CA ARG A 238 8.06 9.56 -5.37
C ARG A 238 8.27 10.73 -6.33
N GLN A 239 8.86 10.47 -7.50
CA GLN A 239 9.08 11.52 -8.49
C GLN A 239 7.77 12.18 -8.91
N LEU A 240 6.70 11.40 -9.14
CA LEU A 240 5.40 11.91 -9.53
C LEU A 240 4.71 12.68 -8.39
N ALA A 241 4.90 12.26 -7.13
CA ALA A 241 4.42 12.99 -5.97
C ALA A 241 5.15 14.34 -5.81
N ASP A 242 6.49 14.32 -5.89
CA ASP A 242 7.34 15.52 -5.76
C ASP A 242 7.11 16.54 -6.90
N SER A 243 6.75 16.06 -8.09
CA SER A 243 6.44 16.93 -9.23
C SER A 243 5.01 17.46 -9.25
N GLY A 244 4.14 17.01 -8.33
CA GLY A 244 2.72 17.35 -8.29
C GLY A 244 1.86 16.65 -9.38
N ASP A 245 2.44 15.74 -10.17
CA ASP A 245 1.70 14.92 -11.15
C ASP A 245 0.76 13.93 -10.43
N LEU A 246 1.22 13.34 -9.32
CA LEU A 246 0.37 12.72 -8.32
C LEU A 246 0.05 13.75 -7.24
N SER A 247 -1.14 14.33 -7.33
CA SER A 247 -1.78 15.08 -6.25
C SER A 247 -2.76 14.18 -5.50
N VAL A 248 -3.31 14.65 -4.37
CA VAL A 248 -4.36 13.93 -3.63
C VAL A 248 -5.52 13.54 -4.54
N GLU A 249 -6.01 14.48 -5.36
CA GLU A 249 -7.16 14.24 -6.24
C GLU A 249 -6.80 13.39 -7.47
N ASN A 250 -5.62 13.57 -8.07
CA ASN A 250 -5.20 12.71 -9.18
C ASN A 250 -5.02 11.26 -8.71
N LEU A 251 -4.41 11.07 -7.54
CA LEU A 251 -4.22 9.74 -6.95
C LEU A 251 -5.56 9.13 -6.52
N ARG A 252 -6.52 9.94 -6.06
CA ARG A 252 -7.90 9.49 -5.77
C ARG A 252 -8.56 8.89 -7.00
N GLU A 253 -8.52 9.60 -8.12
CA GLU A 253 -9.11 9.16 -9.39
C GLU A 253 -8.44 7.88 -9.91
N VAL A 254 -7.11 7.79 -9.80
CA VAL A 254 -6.35 6.57 -10.13
C VAL A 254 -6.75 5.41 -9.22
N MET A 255 -6.86 5.63 -7.90
CA MET A 255 -7.21 4.57 -6.96
C MET A 255 -8.61 4.02 -7.22
N ARG A 256 -9.59 4.89 -7.51
CA ARG A 256 -10.95 4.46 -7.85
C ARG A 256 -10.97 3.54 -9.06
N GLU A 257 -10.20 3.87 -10.09
CA GLU A 257 -10.05 3.02 -11.28
C GLU A 257 -9.42 1.68 -10.92
N LEU A 258 -8.27 1.69 -10.23
CA LEU A 258 -7.52 0.48 -9.91
C LEU A 258 -8.28 -0.49 -9.00
N LEU A 259 -9.16 0.01 -8.12
CA LEU A 259 -9.96 -0.81 -7.21
C LEU A 259 -11.05 -1.63 -7.93
N LEU A 260 -11.37 -1.29 -9.18
CA LEU A 260 -12.30 -2.05 -10.02
C LEU A 260 -11.68 -3.31 -10.63
N HIS A 261 -10.36 -3.46 -10.57
CA HIS A 261 -9.64 -4.59 -11.16
C HIS A 261 -9.19 -5.60 -10.09
N GLU A 262 -9.67 -6.84 -10.20
CA GLU A 262 -9.39 -7.91 -9.22
C GLU A 262 -7.91 -8.34 -9.23
N GLU A 263 -7.20 -8.10 -10.34
CA GLU A 263 -5.77 -8.37 -10.52
C GLU A 263 -4.91 -7.51 -9.59
N ILE A 264 -5.39 -6.33 -9.23
CA ILE A 264 -4.67 -5.37 -8.41
C ILE A 264 -4.93 -5.65 -6.94
N SER A 265 -3.87 -5.97 -6.20
CA SER A 265 -3.97 -6.11 -4.75
C SER A 265 -3.86 -4.74 -4.06
N PRO A 266 -4.94 -4.22 -3.44
CA PRO A 266 -4.87 -2.91 -2.78
C PRO A 266 -3.89 -2.93 -1.60
N ALA A 267 -3.79 -4.07 -0.92
CA ALA A 267 -2.83 -4.32 0.14
C ALA A 267 -1.35 -4.32 -0.32
N LYS A 268 -1.06 -4.42 -1.63
CA LYS A 268 0.30 -4.21 -2.15
C LYS A 268 0.53 -2.73 -2.49
N LEU A 269 -0.44 -2.06 -3.11
CA LEU A 269 -0.35 -0.63 -3.45
C LEU A 269 0.04 0.23 -2.23
N VAL A 270 -0.65 0.02 -1.10
CA VAL A 270 -0.44 0.85 0.10
C VAL A 270 0.83 0.52 0.90
N ARG A 271 1.62 -0.51 0.50
CA ARG A 271 2.85 -0.90 1.22
C ARG A 271 3.94 0.17 1.16
N ILE A 272 3.89 1.05 0.17
CA ILE A 272 4.86 2.13 0.04
C ILE A 272 4.91 3.00 1.30
N VAL A 273 3.76 3.29 1.91
CA VAL A 273 3.63 4.10 3.13
C VAL A 273 4.29 3.44 4.35
N GLU A 274 4.40 2.12 4.36
CA GLU A 274 5.05 1.41 5.46
C GLU A 274 6.57 1.51 5.44
N LYS A 275 7.14 1.81 4.27
CA LYS A 275 8.57 1.95 4.06
C LYS A 275 9.00 3.40 3.98
N GLU A 276 8.07 4.30 3.65
CA GLU A 276 8.32 5.71 3.40
C GLU A 276 7.25 6.54 4.11
N ASN A 277 7.43 6.76 5.41
CA ASN A 277 6.48 7.50 6.26
C ASN A 277 6.21 8.93 5.74
N LYS A 278 7.20 9.58 5.12
CA LYS A 278 7.05 10.91 4.50
C LYS A 278 6.05 10.97 3.35
N LEU A 279 5.67 9.83 2.78
CA LEU A 279 4.62 9.78 1.77
C LEU A 279 3.22 9.70 2.38
N LEU A 280 3.06 9.69 3.71
CA LEU A 280 1.75 9.61 4.35
C LEU A 280 0.82 10.76 3.95
N SER A 281 1.35 11.98 3.82
CA SER A 281 0.55 13.18 3.49
C SER A 281 -0.12 13.12 2.13
N ILE A 282 0.39 12.32 1.18
CA ILE A 282 -0.27 12.03 -0.10
C ILE A 282 -0.98 10.66 -0.07
N CYS A 283 -0.34 9.62 0.44
CA CYS A 283 -0.84 8.26 0.36
C CYS A 283 -2.00 7.97 1.32
N TYR A 284 -2.35 8.86 2.25
CA TYR A 284 -3.56 8.69 3.06
C TYR A 284 -4.81 8.52 2.17
N VAL A 285 -4.84 9.17 1.01
CA VAL A 285 -5.98 9.04 0.06
C VAL A 285 -6.12 7.62 -0.47
N MET A 286 -5.01 6.90 -0.65
CA MET A 286 -5.05 5.48 -1.03
C MET A 286 -5.67 4.64 0.09
N LEU A 287 -5.35 4.94 1.35
CA LEU A 287 -5.93 4.26 2.51
C LEU A 287 -7.44 4.51 2.61
N VAL A 288 -7.86 5.77 2.42
CA VAL A 288 -9.27 6.18 2.44
C VAL A 288 -10.06 5.51 1.33
N GLU A 289 -9.60 5.57 0.07
CA GLU A 289 -10.33 4.96 -1.05
C GLU A 289 -10.37 3.43 -0.94
N CYS A 290 -9.31 2.78 -0.43
CA CYS A 290 -9.33 1.35 -0.12
C CYS A 290 -10.40 1.00 0.94
N ILE A 291 -10.47 1.77 2.03
CA ILE A 291 -11.44 1.54 3.10
C ILE A 291 -12.86 1.84 2.64
N LYS A 292 -13.06 2.89 1.85
CA LYS A 292 -14.35 3.24 1.24
C LYS A 292 -14.87 2.11 0.36
N TYR A 293 -14.08 1.65 -0.60
CA TYR A 293 -14.45 0.54 -1.48
C TYR A 293 -14.74 -0.75 -0.71
N ALA A 294 -13.92 -1.08 0.29
CA ALA A 294 -14.19 -2.24 1.14
C ALA A 294 -15.48 -2.11 1.95
N GLY A 295 -15.83 -0.90 2.41
CA GLY A 295 -17.11 -0.60 3.05
C GLY A 295 -18.29 -0.88 2.12
N GLU A 296 -18.24 -0.37 0.88
CA GLU A 296 -19.25 -0.62 -0.14
C GLU A 296 -19.43 -2.13 -0.41
N VAL A 297 -18.33 -2.87 -0.50
CA VAL A 297 -18.35 -4.34 -0.64
C VAL A 297 -18.98 -5.01 0.57
N VAL A 298 -18.71 -4.53 1.79
CA VAL A 298 -19.33 -5.04 3.02
C VAL A 298 -20.83 -4.77 3.04
N VAL A 299 -21.27 -3.57 2.68
CA VAL A 299 -22.70 -3.24 2.61
C VAL A 299 -23.41 -4.17 1.63
N LYS A 300 -22.80 -4.44 0.48
CA LYS A 300 -23.38 -5.31 -0.55
C LYS A 300 -23.38 -6.79 -0.18
N ASN A 301 -22.28 -7.29 0.40
CA ASN A 301 -22.03 -8.74 0.53
C ASN A 301 -21.97 -9.24 1.98
N ASN A 302 -22.12 -8.36 2.97
CA ASN A 302 -21.93 -8.62 4.41
C ASN A 302 -20.64 -9.37 4.75
N LYS A 303 -19.56 -9.12 3.99
CA LYS A 303 -18.27 -9.77 4.17
C LYS A 303 -17.12 -8.86 3.76
N PRO A 304 -16.21 -8.50 4.69
CA PRO A 304 -15.04 -7.70 4.35
C PRO A 304 -14.09 -8.45 3.40
N PRO A 305 -13.52 -7.78 2.38
CA PRO A 305 -12.47 -8.35 1.55
C PRO A 305 -11.26 -8.78 2.39
N VAL A 306 -10.61 -9.90 2.06
CA VAL A 306 -9.49 -10.43 2.87
C VAL A 306 -8.35 -9.42 3.00
N TRP A 307 -8.04 -8.71 1.92
CA TRP A 307 -6.94 -7.74 1.83
C TRP A 307 -7.13 -6.52 2.74
N ILE A 308 -8.36 -6.21 3.17
CA ILE A 308 -8.64 -5.01 3.99
C ILE A 308 -7.91 -5.05 5.34
N ASN A 309 -7.67 -6.25 5.88
CA ASN A 309 -6.93 -6.42 7.14
C ASN A 309 -5.57 -5.72 7.09
N ARG A 310 -4.90 -5.75 5.92
CA ARG A 310 -3.59 -5.15 5.77
C ARG A 310 -3.67 -3.62 5.75
N VAL A 311 -4.68 -3.07 5.07
CA VAL A 311 -4.90 -1.62 5.03
C VAL A 311 -5.24 -1.11 6.42
N LEU A 312 -6.11 -1.81 7.15
CA LEU A 312 -6.46 -1.48 8.54
C LEU A 312 -5.24 -1.53 9.48
N ASP A 313 -4.32 -2.48 9.29
CA ASP A 313 -3.07 -2.53 10.07
C ASP A 313 -2.21 -1.28 9.84
N ILE A 314 -2.12 -0.81 8.59
CA ILE A 314 -1.36 0.40 8.25
C ILE A 314 -2.04 1.65 8.83
N CYS A 315 -3.37 1.75 8.71
CA CYS A 315 -4.11 2.85 9.32
C CYS A 315 -3.99 2.85 10.85
N THR A 316 -3.98 1.67 11.49
CA THR A 316 -3.79 1.55 12.94
C THR A 316 -2.38 2.01 13.33
N TYR A 317 -1.37 1.65 12.55
CA TYR A 317 0.00 2.11 12.77
C TYR A 317 0.14 3.63 12.68
N TYR A 318 -0.55 4.26 11.73
CA TYR A 318 -0.54 5.72 11.54
C TYR A 318 -1.71 6.44 12.23
N ALA A 319 -2.44 5.80 13.12
CA ALA A 319 -3.72 6.32 13.60
C ALA A 319 -3.61 7.68 14.29
N ASP A 320 -2.55 7.89 15.09
CA ASP A 320 -2.31 9.17 15.75
C ASP A 320 -2.05 10.30 14.75
N TYR A 321 -1.28 10.02 13.69
CA TYR A 321 -1.02 10.97 12.60
C TYR A 321 -2.27 11.26 11.78
N LEU A 322 -3.05 10.23 11.42
CA LEU A 322 -4.29 10.40 10.66
C LEU A 322 -5.30 11.24 11.45
N ARG A 323 -5.45 10.96 12.75
CA ARG A 323 -6.31 11.72 13.65
C ARG A 323 -5.84 13.17 13.80
N GLU A 324 -4.54 13.41 13.96
CA GLU A 324 -3.98 14.77 14.02
C GLU A 324 -4.20 15.53 12.70
N ALA A 325 -3.99 14.88 11.56
CA ALA A 325 -4.24 15.46 10.25
C ALA A 325 -5.72 15.80 10.01
N MET A 326 -6.65 14.98 10.53
CA MET A 326 -8.08 15.30 10.56
C MET A 326 -8.36 16.54 11.42
N LYS A 327 -7.80 16.61 12.64
CA LYS A 327 -7.97 17.77 13.55
C LYS A 327 -7.46 19.07 12.92
N ARG A 328 -6.30 19.03 12.26
CA ARG A 328 -5.67 20.18 11.57
C ARG A 328 -6.33 20.51 10.23
N GLY A 329 -7.27 19.70 9.75
CA GLY A 329 -7.97 19.92 8.48
C GLY A 329 -7.14 19.62 7.23
N PHE A 330 -6.03 18.86 7.36
CA PHE A 330 -5.26 18.38 6.21
C PHE A 330 -5.97 17.26 5.45
N ILE A 331 -6.77 16.47 6.16
CA ILE A 331 -7.68 15.50 5.56
C ILE A 331 -9.03 16.19 5.35
N SER A 332 -9.62 16.04 4.16
CA SER A 332 -10.90 16.67 3.83
C SER A 332 -12.00 16.27 4.82
N LYS A 333 -12.99 17.14 5.04
CA LYS A 333 -14.11 16.85 5.94
C LYS A 333 -14.87 15.58 5.54
N GLU A 334 -14.90 15.24 4.25
CA GLU A 334 -15.56 14.04 3.77
C GLU A 334 -14.74 12.79 4.09
N ASP A 335 -13.43 12.80 3.78
CA ASP A 335 -12.54 11.68 4.08
C ASP A 335 -12.41 11.44 5.59
N ALA A 336 -12.44 12.51 6.39
CA ALA A 336 -12.36 12.45 7.85
C ALA A 336 -13.56 11.74 8.50
N LYS A 337 -14.67 11.52 7.77
CA LYS A 337 -15.79 10.69 8.25
C LYS A 337 -15.46 9.20 8.25
N TRP A 338 -14.51 8.77 7.41
CA TRP A 338 -14.17 7.36 7.20
C TRP A 338 -15.40 6.45 7.05
N GLN A 339 -16.37 6.83 6.22
CA GLN A 339 -17.65 6.14 6.12
C GLN A 339 -17.51 4.63 5.89
N GLY A 340 -16.61 4.21 5.00
CA GLY A 340 -16.33 2.79 4.76
C GLY A 340 -15.76 2.05 5.98
N LEU A 341 -15.04 2.72 6.87
CA LEU A 341 -14.55 2.14 8.12
C LEU A 341 -15.72 1.79 9.05
N LEU A 342 -16.68 2.71 9.17
CA LEU A 342 -17.88 2.52 9.99
C LEU A 342 -18.76 1.39 9.43
N GLU A 343 -18.87 1.27 8.10
CA GLU A 343 -19.55 0.17 7.44
C GLU A 343 -18.89 -1.19 7.75
N ILE A 344 -17.56 -1.27 7.68
CA ILE A 344 -16.82 -2.47 8.07
C ILE A 344 -17.00 -2.75 9.58
N ALA A 345 -16.95 -1.73 10.43
CA ALA A 345 -17.10 -1.88 11.88
C ALA A 345 -18.50 -2.36 12.27
N ASN A 346 -19.55 -1.93 11.57
CA ASN A 346 -20.94 -2.30 11.82
C ASN A 346 -21.36 -3.63 11.18
N CYS A 347 -20.48 -4.26 10.41
CA CYS A 347 -20.72 -5.57 9.82
C CYS A 347 -20.96 -6.64 10.90
N THR A 348 -21.94 -7.52 10.66
CA THR A 348 -22.32 -8.60 11.58
C THR A 348 -21.42 -9.83 11.45
N ALA A 349 -20.59 -9.90 10.40
CA ALA A 349 -19.69 -11.02 10.18
C ALA A 349 -18.64 -11.14 11.30
N LYS A 350 -18.46 -12.34 11.83
CA LYS A 350 -17.37 -12.65 12.78
C LYS A 350 -16.04 -12.72 12.03
N SER A 351 -15.36 -11.58 11.87
CA SER A 351 -14.05 -11.53 11.25
C SER A 351 -13.07 -10.62 12.00
N THR A 352 -11.77 -10.88 11.81
CA THR A 352 -10.69 -10.03 12.34
C THR A 352 -10.76 -8.61 11.79
N ALA A 353 -11.18 -8.44 10.53
CA ALA A 353 -11.32 -7.13 9.91
C ALA A 353 -12.34 -6.25 10.65
N VAL A 354 -13.50 -6.81 11.04
CA VAL A 354 -14.52 -6.08 11.82
C VAL A 354 -13.96 -5.62 13.17
N LYS A 355 -13.23 -6.49 13.87
CA LYS A 355 -12.59 -6.14 15.16
C LYS A 355 -11.56 -5.01 14.99
N LYS A 356 -10.71 -5.10 13.96
CA LYS A 356 -9.73 -4.07 13.63
C LYS A 356 -10.39 -2.74 13.28
N ALA A 357 -11.47 -2.78 12.48
CA ALA A 357 -12.21 -1.58 12.10
C ALA A 357 -12.82 -0.88 13.31
N LYS A 358 -13.47 -1.62 14.23
CA LYS A 358 -13.98 -1.07 15.50
C LYS A 358 -12.89 -0.43 16.34
N SER A 359 -11.74 -1.10 16.46
CA SER A 359 -10.59 -0.56 17.19
C SER A 359 -10.07 0.72 16.56
N LEU A 360 -9.92 0.76 15.24
CA LEU A 360 -9.43 1.93 14.52
C LEU A 360 -10.39 3.10 14.63
N ALA A 361 -11.70 2.87 14.46
CA ALA A 361 -12.73 3.89 14.61
C ALA A 361 -12.66 4.56 16.00
N LYS A 362 -12.50 3.74 17.05
CA LYS A 362 -12.28 4.24 18.41
C LYS A 362 -11.01 5.08 18.54
N ILE A 363 -9.88 4.64 17.98
CA ILE A 363 -8.61 5.41 18.05
C ILE A 363 -8.73 6.75 17.33
N LEU A 364 -9.39 6.77 16.16
CA LEU A 364 -9.63 7.99 15.38
C LEU A 364 -10.68 8.91 16.02
N GLY A 365 -11.42 8.45 17.03
CA GLY A 365 -12.47 9.22 17.69
C GLY A 365 -13.71 9.41 16.83
N ILE A 366 -14.04 8.41 16.00
CA ILE A 366 -15.18 8.43 15.09
C ILE A 366 -16.08 7.22 15.33
N GLY A 367 -17.40 7.40 15.24
CA GLY A 367 -18.41 6.37 15.53
C GLY A 367 -19.18 6.68 16.79
#